data_AF-A0A821G1X6-F1
#
_entry.id   AF-A0A821G1X6-F1
#
_cell.length_a   1.000
_cell.length_b   1.000
_cell.length_c   1.000
_cell.angle_alpha   90.00
_cell.angle_beta   90.00
_cell.angle_gamma   90.00
#
_symmetry.space_group_name_H-M   'P 1'
#
loop_
_entity.id
_entity.type
_entity.pdbx_description
1 polymer ?
#
loop_
_entity_poly.entity_id
_entity_poly.type
_entity_poly.pdbx_seq_one_letter_code
_entity_poly.pdbx_strand_id
1 'polypeptide(L)' 'MINENGISPCPDKARAINDIPVPSNIKAAISFVKMAEYYRNHIPNFSTLAQPLFDLTKKNA' A
#
# COMPACT_ATOMS: atom_id res chain seq x y z
N MET A 1 1.91 0.60 18.79
CA MET A 1 1.19 -0.28 19.74
C MET A 1 1.18 -1.67 19.14
N ILE A 2 1.84 -2.63 19.79
CA ILE A 2 1.84 -4.04 19.41
C ILE A 2 0.84 -4.70 20.35
N ASN A 3 -0.29 -5.17 19.82
CA ASN A 3 -1.23 -6.01 20.56
C ASN A 3 -1.12 -7.45 20.04
N GLU A 4 -1.50 -8.41 20.89
CA GLU A 4 -1.39 -9.87 20.71
C GLU A 4 -1.98 -10.44 19.40
N ASN A 5 -2.76 -9.66 18.65
CA ASN A 5 -3.39 -10.08 17.38
C ASN A 5 -2.68 -9.57 16.12
N GLY A 6 -1.47 -9.03 16.25
CA GLY A 6 -0.67 -8.53 15.13
C GLY A 6 -0.59 -7.02 15.10
N ILE A 7 0.46 -6.52 14.42
CA ILE A 7 0.82 -5.10 14.28
C ILE A 7 -0.41 -4.33 13.78
N SER A 8 -1.16 -3.65 14.67
CA SER A 8 -2.22 -2.78 14.17
C SER A 8 -1.55 -1.53 13.58
N PRO A 9 -1.76 -1.23 12.29
CA PRO A 9 -1.22 0.00 11.73
C PRO A 9 -1.84 1.16 12.51
N CYS A 10 -1.01 2.11 12.95
CA CYS A 10 -1.52 3.28 13.65
C CYS A 10 -2.63 3.92 12.80
N PRO A 11 -3.80 4.25 13.37
CA PRO A 11 -4.92 4.80 12.62
C PRO A 11 -4.53 6.08 11.86
N ASP A 12 -3.56 6.85 12.35
CA ASP A 12 -2.96 7.98 11.62
C ASP A 12 -2.35 7.59 10.28
N LYS A 13 -1.68 6.45 10.20
CA LYS A 13 -1.07 5.98 8.94
C LYS A 13 -2.11 5.43 7.99
N ALA A 14 -3.18 4.82 8.50
CA ALA A 14 -4.32 4.40 7.69
C ALA A 14 -5.05 5.61 7.09
N ARG A 15 -5.22 6.69 7.86
CA ARG A 15 -5.75 7.96 7.36
C ARG A 15 -4.87 8.57 6.28
N ALA A 16 -3.55 8.58 6.50
CA ALA A 16 -2.61 9.08 5.49
C ALA A 16 -2.74 8.35 4.16
N ILE A 17 -2.95 7.02 4.15
CA ILE A 17 -3.17 6.26 2.91
C ILE A 17 -4.49 6.65 2.22
N ASN A 18 -5.54 6.87 3.01
CA ASN A 18 -6.85 7.27 2.49
C ASN A 18 -6.83 8.69 1.89
N ASP A 19 -5.93 9.54 2.38
CA ASP A 19 -5.74 10.91 1.91
C ASP A 19 -4.72 11.03 0.76
N ILE A 20 -4.09 9.92 0.35
CA ILE A 20 -3.19 9.93 -0.81
C ILE A 20 -4.04 10.14 -2.07
N PRO A 21 -3.81 11.22 -2.83
CA PRO A 21 -4.50 11.43 -4.10
C PRO A 21 -4.10 10.34 -5.11
N VAL A 22 -5.01 10.03 -6.03
CA VAL A 22 -4.78 9.02 -7.08
C VAL A 22 -3.47 9.34 -7.81
N PRO A 23 -2.49 8.42 -7.83
CA PRO A 23 -1.18 8.70 -8.42
C PRO A 23 -1.32 8.95 -9.92
N SER A 24 -0.99 10.17 -10.36
CA SER A 24 -0.99 10.58 -11.76
C SER A 24 0.31 10.25 -12.50
N ASN A 25 1.36 9.90 -11.76
CA ASN A 25 2.71 9.65 -12.29
C ASN A 25 3.24 8.28 -11.86
N ILE A 26 4.07 7.65 -12.70
CA ILE A 26 4.68 6.34 -12.43
C ILE A 26 5.49 6.34 -11.12
N LYS A 27 6.26 7.40 -10.84
CA LYS A 27 7.00 7.53 -9.57
C LYS A 27 6.06 7.54 -8.35
N ALA A 28 4.91 8.21 -8.46
CA ALA A 28 3.92 8.25 -7.39
C ALA A 28 3.25 6.88 -7.21
N ALA A 29 2.94 6.19 -8.31
CA ALA A 29 2.42 4.82 -8.27
C ALA A 29 3.41 3.86 -7.60
N ILE A 30 4.70 3.88 -7.98
CA ILE A 30 5.76 3.08 -7.34
C ILE A 30 5.87 3.39 -5.84
N SER A 31 5.84 4.68 -5.46
CA SER A 31 5.90 5.08 -4.05
C SER A 31 4.69 4.59 -3.26
N PHE A 32 3.50 4.63 -3.86
CA PHE A 32 2.27 4.10 -3.27
C PHE A 32 2.36 2.58 -3.09
N VAL A 33 2.82 1.83 -4.10
CA VAL A 33 3.01 0.38 -4.00
C VAL A 33 3.96 0.02 -2.86
N LYS A 34 5.11 0.70 -2.77
CA LYS A 34 6.08 0.48 -1.68
C LYS A 34 5.47 0.76 -0.30
N MET A 35 4.66 1.81 -0.19
CA MET A 35 3.96 2.11 1.05
C MET A 35 2.90 1.06 1.38
N ALA A 36 2.14 0.62 0.38
CA ALA A 36 1.08 -0.37 0.52
C ALA A 36 1.65 -1.76 0.88
N GLU A 37 2.83 -2.11 0.35
CA GLU A 37 3.56 -3.35 0.66
C GLU A 37 3.92 -3.45 2.15
N TYR A 38 4.17 -2.32 2.83
CA TYR A 38 4.37 -2.29 4.28
C TYR A 38 3.15 -2.81 5.06
N TYR A 39 1.95 -2.66 4.51
CA TYR A 39 0.69 -3.08 5.14
C TYR A 39 0.17 -4.42 4.60
N ARG A 40 0.91 -5.10 3.73
CA ARG A 40 0.47 -6.35 3.10
C ARG A 40 0.08 -7.45 4.11
N ASN A 41 0.71 -7.45 5.28
CA ASN A 41 0.45 -8.43 6.34
C ASN A 41 -0.86 -8.13 7.11
N HIS A 42 -1.43 -6.94 6.94
CA HIS A 42 -2.66 -6.48 7.59
C HIS A 42 -3.85 -6.41 6.64
N ILE A 43 -3.60 -6.53 5.34
CA ILE A 43 -4.63 -6.45 4.30
C ILE A 43 -4.83 -7.87 3.73
N PRO A 44 -5.93 -8.55 4.07
CA PRO A 44 -6.24 -9.83 3.45
C PRO A 44 -6.40 -9.64 1.93
N ASN A 45 -5.84 -10.56 1.15
CA ASN A 45 -5.82 -10.50 -0.32
C ASN A 45 -5.11 -9.28 -0.91
N PHE A 46 -4.14 -8.70 -0.19
CA PHE A 46 -3.35 -7.56 -0.67
C PHE A 46 -2.78 -7.78 -2.07
N SER A 47 -2.20 -8.96 -2.34
CA SER A 47 -1.60 -9.28 -3.63
C SER A 47 -2.59 -9.12 -4.79
N THR A 48 -3.85 -9.54 -4.62
CA THR A 48 -4.89 -9.44 -5.66
C THR A 48 -5.33 -7.99 -5.87
N LEU A 49 -5.41 -7.19 -4.80
CA LEU A 49 -5.78 -5.78 -4.88
C LEU A 49 -4.65 -4.92 -5.47
N ALA A 50 -3.40 -5.26 -5.16
CA ALA A 50 -2.22 -4.55 -5.61
C ALA A 50 -1.70 -5.06 -6.96
N GLN A 51 -2.22 -6.17 -7.51
CA GLN A 51 -1.86 -6.69 -8.84
C GLN A 51 -1.83 -5.62 -9.95
N PRO A 52 -2.89 -4.82 -10.18
CA PRO A 52 -2.87 -3.79 -11.23
C PRO A 52 -1.79 -2.72 -10.99
N LEU A 53 -1.50 -2.42 -9.72
CA LEU A 53 -0.44 -1.51 -9.32
C LEU A 53 0.95 -2.12 -9.57
N PHE A 54 1.15 -3.40 -9.27
CA PHE A 54 2.38 -4.13 -9.57
C PHE A 54 2.65 -4.23 -11.08
N ASP A 55 1.62 -4.45 -11.89
CA ASP A 55 1.74 -4.50 -13.35
C ASP A 55 2.16 -3.14 -13.92
N LEU A 56 1.61 -2.04 -13.39
CA LEU A 56 2.03 -0.67 -13.73
C LEU A 56 3.51 -0.41 -13.40
N THR A 57 4.02 -0.96 -12.30
CA THR A 57 5.43 -0.82 -11.91
C THR A 57 6.37 -1.73 -12.70
N LYS A 58 5.98 -2.96 -13.04
CA LYS A 58 6.78 -3.89 -13.86
C LYS A 58 6.91 -3.43 -15.31
N LYS A 59 5.90 -2.78 -15.87
CA LYS A 59 5.87 -2.34 -17.27
C LYS A 59 6.82 -1.17 -17.56
N ASN A 60 7.38 -0.53 -16.53
CA ASN A 60 8.26 0.64 -16.65
C ASN A 60 9.65 0.40 -16.00
N ALA A 61 10.03 -0.86 -15.77
CA ALA A 61 11.36 -1.26 -15.29
C ALA A 61 12.30 -1.54 -16.47
#